data_AF-A0A7X9XZS8-F1
#
_entry.id   AF-A0A7X9XZS8-F1
#
_cell.length_a   1.000
_cell.length_b   1.000
_cell.length_c   1.000
_cell.angle_alpha   90.00
_cell.angle_beta   90.00
_cell.angle_gamma   90.00
#
_symmetry.space_group_name_H-M   'P 1'
#
loop_
_entity.id
_entity.type
_entity.pdbx_description
1 polymer ?
#
loop_
_entity_poly.entity_id
_entity_poly.type
_entity_poly.pdbx_seq_one_letter_code
_entity_poly.pdbx_strand_id
1 'polypeptide(L)'
;MFCPSCGKSVPDGAKFCTNCGRDLTAPAPDAPAAPTPTPAKRPTPRWLIALVAVLAVAVVGVGSYALTRAATEPGADASQTVRKKADDGKKSAKPTGGAKADAGKSDASDTSGADNAGSGANSGADEKDGGAGGNAATGDASYVVRAEGYQFALPSYWRGKVDVVVDEDEVEVYPKGYAPAAGDDHDKGALASLELEDGTEPDVAGDIGNFLVFSQTLGGQHVEVWATNWPWLVASGNAGDTGVSSTSELRALVDLSTGGSLTYDDAVRRGEGDDLVGMGAHNYLSAVPWDIKAVGAGA
;
A
#
# COMPACT_ATOMS: atom_id res chain seq x y z
N MET A 1 38.99 -16.76 -9.19
CA MET A 1 37.99 -17.16 -8.18
C MET A 1 36.57 -16.81 -8.65
N PHE A 2 35.50 -17.34 -8.03
CA PHE A 2 34.11 -16.93 -8.35
C PHE A 2 33.56 -16.03 -7.24
N CYS A 3 32.78 -15.00 -7.60
CA CYS A 3 32.15 -14.13 -6.61
C CYS A 3 31.06 -14.89 -5.85
N PRO A 4 31.08 -14.95 -4.51
CA PRO A 4 30.04 -15.64 -3.73
C PRO A 4 28.68 -14.94 -3.79
N SER A 5 28.64 -13.67 -4.21
CA SER A 5 27.40 -12.89 -4.27
C SER A 5 26.66 -13.03 -5.60
N CYS A 6 27.36 -13.17 -6.72
CA CYS A 6 26.74 -13.17 -8.06
C CYS A 6 27.21 -14.32 -8.97
N GLY A 7 28.14 -15.17 -8.52
CA GLY A 7 28.59 -16.36 -9.23
C GLY A 7 29.49 -16.13 -10.44
N LYS A 8 29.80 -14.88 -10.83
CA LYS A 8 30.68 -14.58 -11.97
C LYS A 8 32.17 -14.75 -11.61
N SER A 9 32.98 -15.06 -12.61
CA SER A 9 34.44 -15.19 -12.45
C SER A 9 35.07 -13.83 -12.15
N VAL A 10 35.95 -13.80 -11.16
CA VAL A 10 36.72 -12.62 -10.75
C VAL A 10 38.21 -12.97 -10.76
N PRO A 11 39.09 -12.06 -11.22
CA PRO A 11 40.54 -12.22 -11.12
C PRO A 11 40.99 -12.51 -9.68
N ASP A 12 42.00 -13.35 -9.52
CA ASP A 12 42.55 -13.67 -8.20
C ASP A 12 43.20 -12.43 -7.57
N GLY A 13 42.92 -12.18 -6.28
CA GLY A 13 43.42 -11.01 -5.56
C GLY A 13 42.64 -9.71 -5.77
N ALA A 14 41.52 -9.73 -6.48
CA ALA A 14 40.65 -8.56 -6.61
C ALA A 14 39.98 -8.21 -5.27
N LYS A 15 40.07 -6.93 -4.88
CA LYS A 15 39.42 -6.42 -3.66
C LYS A 15 37.91 -6.26 -3.79
N PHE A 16 37.41 -6.05 -5.02
CA PHE A 16 35.97 -5.90 -5.31
C PHE A 16 35.60 -6.69 -6.57
N CYS A 17 34.35 -7.17 -6.64
CA CYS A 17 33.82 -7.80 -7.83
C CYS A 17 33.53 -6.76 -8.92
N THR A 18 34.19 -6.87 -10.07
CA THR A 18 33.99 -5.97 -11.23
C THR A 18 32.62 -6.10 -11.90
N ASN A 19 31.82 -7.12 -11.54
CA ASN A 19 30.49 -7.33 -12.10
C ASN A 19 29.34 -6.86 -11.20
N CYS A 20 29.46 -6.94 -9.88
CA CYS A 20 28.39 -6.57 -8.96
C CYS A 20 28.81 -5.63 -7.82
N GLY A 21 30.08 -5.21 -7.75
CA GLY A 21 30.57 -4.26 -6.76
C GLY A 21 30.87 -4.81 -5.36
N ARG A 22 30.58 -6.09 -5.09
CA ARG A 22 30.81 -6.75 -3.78
C ARG A 22 32.29 -6.68 -3.36
N ASP A 23 32.58 -6.24 -2.13
CA ASP A 23 33.92 -6.34 -1.52
C ASP A 23 34.26 -7.82 -1.21
N LEU A 24 35.43 -8.26 -1.70
CA LEU A 24 35.95 -9.63 -1.56
C LEU A 24 37.08 -9.71 -0.52
N THR A 25 37.45 -8.59 0.09
CA THR A 25 38.49 -8.45 1.10
C THR A 25 37.92 -8.53 2.53
N ALA A 26 36.61 -8.40 2.68
CA ALA A 26 35.93 -8.59 3.96
C ALA A 26 35.90 -10.09 4.32
N PRO A 27 36.27 -10.47 5.56
CA PRO A 27 36.09 -11.85 6.02
C PRO A 27 34.60 -12.21 5.95
N ALA A 28 34.30 -13.42 5.48
CA ALA A 28 32.93 -13.90 5.39
C ALA A 28 32.25 -13.81 6.78
N PRO A 29 31.00 -13.32 6.87
CA PRO A 29 30.21 -13.53 8.07
C PRO A 29 30.06 -15.04 8.28
N ASP A 30 30.26 -15.48 9.52
CA ASP A 30 30.21 -16.88 9.91
C ASP A 30 28.95 -17.56 9.37
N ALA A 31 29.17 -18.53 8.49
CA ALA A 31 28.16 -19.52 8.17
C ALA A 31 27.95 -20.40 9.42
N PRO A 32 26.70 -20.68 9.83
CA PRO A 32 26.42 -21.62 10.92
C PRO A 32 27.01 -23.00 10.63
N ALA A 33 27.84 -23.49 11.54
CA ALA A 33 28.38 -24.85 11.47
C ALA A 33 27.28 -25.91 11.66
N ALA A 34 27.47 -27.00 10.92
CA ALA A 34 26.59 -28.13 10.64
C ALA A 34 25.91 -28.85 11.84
N PRO A 35 24.80 -29.57 11.58
CA PRO A 35 24.14 -30.42 12.57
C PRO A 35 24.97 -31.65 12.93
N THR A 36 24.90 -32.06 14.19
CA THR A 36 25.47 -33.28 14.76
C THR A 36 24.87 -34.57 14.15
N PRO A 37 25.62 -35.69 14.15
CA PRO A 37 25.15 -36.95 13.59
C PRO A 37 23.94 -37.49 14.38
N THR A 38 22.85 -37.71 13.66
CA THR A 38 21.58 -38.24 14.16
C THR A 38 21.74 -39.72 14.60
N PRO A 39 21.15 -40.15 15.72
CA PRO A 39 21.13 -41.57 16.10
C PRO A 39 20.33 -42.40 15.09
N ALA A 40 20.83 -43.60 14.79
CA ALA A 40 20.24 -44.53 13.83
C ALA A 40 18.77 -44.85 14.15
N LYS A 41 17.88 -44.61 13.17
CA LYS A 41 16.46 -44.95 13.26
C LYS A 41 16.27 -46.47 13.31
N ARG A 42 15.59 -46.96 14.35
CA ARG A 42 15.03 -48.32 14.40
C ARG A 42 14.06 -48.53 13.23
N PRO A 43 14.00 -49.73 12.62
CA PRO A 43 13.04 -50.00 11.56
C PRO A 43 11.62 -49.93 12.13
N THR A 44 10.79 -49.09 11.52
CA THR A 44 9.38 -48.94 11.89
C THR A 44 8.61 -50.23 11.52
N PRO A 45 7.81 -50.77 12.44
CA PRO A 45 7.06 -51.98 12.17
C PRO A 45 5.95 -51.68 11.14
N ARG A 46 5.86 -52.55 10.12
CA ARG A 46 5.02 -52.39 8.91
C ARG A 46 3.53 -52.06 9.17
N TRP A 47 3.03 -52.33 10.39
CA TRP A 47 1.65 -51.99 10.78
C TRP A 47 1.41 -50.48 10.93
N LEU A 48 2.44 -49.67 11.26
CA LEU A 48 2.31 -48.21 11.31
C LEU A 48 2.13 -47.59 9.92
N ILE A 49 2.76 -48.16 8.89
CA ILE A 49 2.61 -47.70 7.50
C ILE A 49 1.20 -48.00 6.99
N ALA A 50 0.64 -49.17 7.34
CA ALA A 50 -0.73 -49.52 7.00
C ALA A 50 -1.75 -48.58 7.66
N LEU A 51 -1.53 -48.19 8.93
CA LEU A 51 -2.40 -47.27 9.66
C LEU A 51 -2.38 -45.85 9.04
N VAL A 52 -1.20 -45.35 8.67
CA VAL A 52 -1.05 -44.05 8.00
C VAL A 52 -1.67 -44.08 6.60
N ALA A 53 -1.53 -45.18 5.85
CA ALA A 53 -2.15 -45.32 4.53
C ALA A 53 -3.69 -45.31 4.62
N VAL A 54 -4.28 -46.00 5.60
CA VAL A 54 -5.74 -45.99 5.82
C VAL A 54 -6.23 -44.60 6.22
N LEU A 55 -5.52 -43.90 7.11
CA LEU A 55 -5.85 -42.53 7.50
C LEU A 55 -5.72 -41.55 6.34
N ALA A 56 -4.68 -41.67 5.49
CA ALA A 56 -4.52 -40.84 4.31
C ALA A 56 -5.65 -41.07 3.30
N VAL A 57 -6.05 -42.32 3.06
CA VAL A 57 -7.18 -42.63 2.17
C VAL A 57 -8.50 -42.11 2.76
N ALA A 58 -8.69 -42.17 4.08
CA ALA A 58 -9.87 -41.59 4.73
C ALA A 58 -9.91 -40.05 4.61
N VAL A 59 -8.79 -39.36 4.82
CA VAL A 59 -8.69 -37.89 4.68
C VAL A 59 -8.90 -37.46 3.22
N VAL A 60 -8.32 -38.18 2.26
CA VAL A 60 -8.54 -37.92 0.82
C VAL A 60 -9.98 -38.21 0.44
N GLY A 61 -10.59 -39.28 0.94
CA GLY A 61 -11.99 -39.64 0.69
C GLY A 61 -12.97 -38.62 1.27
N VAL A 62 -12.74 -38.14 2.49
CA VAL A 62 -13.56 -37.09 3.13
C VAL A 62 -13.34 -35.74 2.44
N GLY A 63 -12.10 -35.40 2.08
CA GLY A 63 -11.76 -34.18 1.36
C GLY A 63 -12.37 -34.12 -0.04
N SER A 64 -12.31 -35.21 -0.80
CA SER A 64 -12.92 -35.29 -2.14
C SER A 64 -14.45 -35.33 -2.09
N TYR A 65 -15.04 -35.88 -1.03
CA TYR A 65 -16.49 -35.81 -0.79
C TYR A 65 -16.96 -34.39 -0.39
N ALA A 66 -16.15 -33.62 0.33
CA ALA A 66 -16.46 -32.22 0.66
C ALA A 66 -16.24 -31.28 -0.55
N LEU A 67 -15.17 -31.48 -1.33
CA LEU A 67 -14.86 -30.68 -2.52
C LEU A 67 -15.87 -30.87 -3.66
N THR A 68 -16.46 -32.05 -3.80
CA THR A 68 -17.50 -32.30 -4.83
C THR A 68 -18.87 -31.70 -4.46
N ARG A 69 -19.08 -31.27 -3.21
CA ARG A 69 -20.30 -30.58 -2.75
C ARG A 69 -20.19 -29.06 -2.86
N ALA A 70 -18.97 -28.53 -2.88
CA ALA A 70 -18.70 -27.09 -2.91
C ALA A 70 -18.50 -26.51 -4.32
N ALA A 71 -18.42 -27.36 -5.35
CA ALA A 71 -18.07 -26.95 -6.72
C ALA A 71 -19.27 -27.00 -7.69
N THR A 72 -20.47 -26.62 -7.25
CA THR A 72 -21.59 -26.37 -8.18
C THR A 72 -22.29 -25.07 -7.84
N GLU A 73 -21.61 -23.95 -8.13
CA GLU A 73 -22.27 -22.70 -8.50
C GLU A 73 -21.53 -22.08 -9.69
N PRO A 74 -22.22 -21.84 -10.84
CA PRO A 74 -21.69 -21.06 -11.94
C PRO A 74 -22.06 -19.59 -11.76
N GLY A 75 -21.08 -18.68 -11.79
CA GLY A 75 -21.34 -17.25 -11.78
C GLY A 75 -20.10 -16.40 -11.59
N ALA A 76 -19.45 -16.04 -12.70
CA ALA A 76 -18.54 -14.91 -12.72
C ALA A 76 -19.36 -13.63 -12.61
N ASP A 77 -19.34 -12.98 -11.45
CA ASP A 77 -19.75 -11.59 -11.30
C ASP A 77 -18.63 -10.82 -10.60
N ALA A 78 -18.28 -9.67 -11.18
CA ALA A 78 -17.21 -8.79 -10.72
C ALA A 78 -17.63 -8.07 -9.42
N SER A 79 -17.73 -8.82 -8.32
CA SER A 79 -18.03 -8.28 -7.00
C SER A 79 -16.75 -7.80 -6.33
N GLN A 80 -16.78 -6.57 -5.81
CA GLN A 80 -15.82 -6.15 -4.79
C GLN A 80 -15.92 -7.13 -3.61
N THR A 81 -14.79 -7.65 -3.16
CA THR A 81 -14.70 -8.47 -1.96
C THR A 81 -14.45 -7.55 -0.78
N VAL A 82 -15.53 -7.02 -0.19
CA VAL A 82 -15.46 -6.32 1.10
C VAL A 82 -15.23 -7.36 2.18
N ARG A 83 -14.07 -7.29 2.86
CA ARG A 83 -13.75 -8.18 3.98
C ARG A 83 -13.81 -7.37 5.28
N LYS A 84 -14.48 -7.92 6.30
CA LYS A 84 -14.35 -7.44 7.68
C LYS A 84 -13.14 -8.10 8.32
N LYS A 85 -12.35 -7.32 9.05
CA LYS A 85 -11.29 -7.87 9.91
C LYS A 85 -11.93 -8.64 11.08
N ALA A 86 -11.24 -9.67 11.56
CA ALA A 86 -11.66 -10.39 12.76
C ALA A 86 -11.32 -9.56 13.99
N ASP A 87 -12.25 -9.47 14.95
CA ASP A 87 -12.07 -8.79 16.24
C ASP A 87 -10.90 -9.41 17.03
N ASP A 88 -9.70 -8.86 16.87
CA ASP A 88 -8.58 -9.10 17.79
C ASP A 88 -8.30 -7.79 18.52
N GLY A 89 -8.98 -7.63 19.67
CA GLY A 89 -8.90 -6.44 20.51
C GLY A 89 -7.47 -6.10 20.90
N LYS A 90 -6.87 -5.13 20.19
CA LYS A 90 -5.65 -4.45 20.64
C LYS A 90 -5.54 -3.07 20.02
N LYS A 91 -5.90 -2.05 20.80
CA LYS A 91 -5.58 -0.64 20.50
C LYS A 91 -4.09 -0.48 20.26
N SER A 92 -3.70 -0.14 19.05
CA SER A 92 -2.34 0.27 18.71
C SER A 92 -2.19 1.77 18.98
N ALA A 93 -1.36 2.10 19.96
CA ALA A 93 -0.93 3.47 20.19
C ALA A 93 0.16 3.82 19.16
N LYS A 94 -0.09 4.88 18.39
CA LYS A 94 0.86 5.55 17.48
C LYS A 94 2.17 5.88 18.22
N PRO A 95 3.36 5.56 17.68
CA PRO A 95 4.61 5.91 18.32
C PRO A 95 4.94 7.39 18.07
N THR A 96 4.81 8.21 19.10
CA THR A 96 5.49 9.51 19.17
C THR A 96 6.99 9.28 19.39
N GLY A 97 7.76 9.32 18.31
CA GLY A 97 9.22 9.27 18.34
C GLY A 97 9.84 10.65 18.16
N GLY A 98 9.92 11.42 19.24
CA GLY A 98 10.80 12.59 19.30
C GLY A 98 12.25 12.17 19.54
N ALA A 99 13.17 12.65 18.70
CA ALA A 99 14.60 12.66 19.00
C ALA A 99 15.17 14.04 18.65
N LYS A 100 15.39 14.84 19.69
CA LYS A 100 16.27 16.01 19.65
C LYS A 100 17.72 15.56 19.48
N ALA A 101 18.46 16.26 18.64
CA ALA A 101 19.88 16.50 18.85
C ALA A 101 20.15 18.00 18.68
N ASP A 102 20.46 18.64 19.80
CA ASP A 102 21.02 19.98 19.86
C ASP A 102 22.43 20.02 19.23
N ALA A 103 22.73 21.05 18.43
CA ALA A 103 24.03 21.71 18.45
C ALA A 103 24.00 23.05 17.68
N GLY A 104 24.35 24.13 18.38
CA GLY A 104 25.29 25.10 17.82
C GLY A 104 24.72 26.38 17.20
N LYS A 105 24.27 27.28 18.09
CA LYS A 105 24.14 28.72 17.85
C LYS A 105 25.45 29.35 17.36
N SER A 106 25.39 30.21 16.35
CA SER A 106 26.13 31.49 16.36
C SER A 106 25.46 32.52 15.46
N ASP A 107 25.39 33.73 16.02
CA ASP A 107 24.66 34.92 15.58
C ASP A 107 25.39 35.71 14.48
N ALA A 108 24.61 36.46 13.68
CA ALA A 108 24.94 37.79 13.09
C ALA A 108 23.80 38.14 12.10
N SER A 109 22.82 38.96 12.47
CA SER A 109 22.82 40.44 12.51
C SER A 109 22.57 41.10 11.14
N ASP A 110 21.52 41.93 11.17
CA ASP A 110 21.38 43.21 10.47
C ASP A 110 20.68 43.32 9.10
N THR A 111 19.40 43.67 9.23
CA THR A 111 18.70 44.86 8.69
C THR A 111 18.67 45.19 7.20
N SER A 112 17.43 45.49 6.78
CA SER A 112 16.91 46.45 5.77
C SER A 112 16.01 45.71 4.78
N GLY A 113 14.73 46.00 4.64
CA GLY A 113 14.07 47.31 4.68
C GLY A 113 13.89 47.79 3.25
N ALA A 114 12.80 47.38 2.58
CA ALA A 114 12.24 48.08 1.44
C ALA A 114 10.82 47.55 1.16
N ASP A 115 9.86 48.45 1.36
CA ASP A 115 8.47 48.33 0.99
C ASP A 115 8.30 48.12 -0.52
N ASN A 116 7.25 47.42 -0.94
CA ASN A 116 6.48 47.85 -2.10
C ASN A 116 5.06 47.29 -2.05
N ALA A 117 4.14 48.20 -1.74
CA ALA A 117 2.73 48.09 -2.04
C ALA A 117 2.52 48.34 -3.55
N GLY A 118 1.66 47.54 -4.17
CA GLY A 118 1.20 47.74 -5.53
C GLY A 118 -0.20 47.15 -5.71
N SER A 119 -1.21 47.90 -5.27
CA SER A 119 -2.60 47.69 -5.68
C SER A 119 -2.80 48.13 -7.14
N GLY A 120 -3.62 47.39 -7.88
CA GLY A 120 -4.07 47.78 -9.21
C GLY A 120 -5.13 46.81 -9.74
N ALA A 121 -6.38 47.06 -9.36
CA ALA A 121 -7.56 46.46 -9.97
C ALA A 121 -7.80 47.04 -11.38
N ASN A 122 -8.32 46.24 -12.33
CA ASN A 122 -9.58 46.54 -12.99
C ASN A 122 -10.17 45.32 -13.74
N SER A 123 -11.48 45.39 -13.90
CA SER A 123 -12.52 44.42 -14.24
C SER A 123 -12.82 44.22 -15.73
N GLY A 124 -13.69 43.22 -16.00
CA GLY A 124 -14.58 43.12 -17.17
C GLY A 124 -14.28 41.90 -18.05
N ALA A 125 -14.88 40.72 -17.78
CA ALA A 125 -16.21 40.28 -18.23
C ALA A 125 -16.30 40.09 -19.75
N ASP A 126 -16.33 38.82 -20.19
CA ASP A 126 -17.28 38.38 -21.21
C ASP A 126 -17.48 36.86 -21.14
N GLU A 127 -18.76 36.53 -21.22
CA GLU A 127 -19.43 35.27 -21.02
C GLU A 127 -19.30 34.37 -22.27
N LYS A 128 -19.09 33.06 -22.07
CA LYS A 128 -19.66 32.10 -23.02
C LYS A 128 -19.91 30.73 -22.41
N ASP A 129 -21.20 30.43 -22.39
CA ASP A 129 -21.85 29.13 -22.34
C ASP A 129 -21.04 27.99 -22.96
N GLY A 130 -21.00 26.89 -22.20
CA GLY A 130 -20.50 25.60 -22.62
C GLY A 130 -20.92 24.54 -21.61
N GLY A 131 -22.23 24.34 -21.49
CA GLY A 131 -22.79 23.26 -20.69
C GLY A 131 -22.22 21.91 -21.08
N ALA A 132 -21.62 21.24 -20.11
CA ALA A 132 -21.57 19.80 -20.03
C ALA A 132 -21.59 19.47 -18.54
N GLY A 133 -22.79 19.46 -17.97
CA GLY A 133 -23.07 18.69 -16.77
C GLY A 133 -22.69 17.25 -17.07
N GLY A 134 -21.50 16.86 -16.61
CA GLY A 134 -21.06 15.48 -16.55
C GLY A 134 -21.97 14.77 -15.57
N ASN A 135 -23.00 14.16 -16.15
CA ASN A 135 -24.02 13.34 -15.52
C ASN A 135 -23.46 12.62 -14.28
N ALA A 136 -24.02 12.92 -13.11
CA ALA A 136 -23.84 12.12 -11.92
C ALA A 136 -24.13 10.67 -12.33
N ALA A 137 -23.08 9.86 -12.41
CA ALA A 137 -23.24 8.45 -12.68
C ALA A 137 -24.12 7.92 -11.55
N THR A 138 -25.35 7.56 -11.89
CA THR A 138 -26.22 6.72 -11.07
C THR A 138 -25.37 5.53 -10.65
N GLY A 139 -24.88 5.60 -9.41
CA GLY A 139 -23.81 4.76 -8.92
C GLY A 139 -24.24 3.32 -8.99
N ASP A 140 -23.42 2.52 -9.66
CA ASP A 140 -23.50 1.08 -9.52
C ASP A 140 -23.29 0.78 -8.03
N ALA A 141 -24.38 0.41 -7.35
CA ALA A 141 -24.41 0.19 -5.90
C ALA A 141 -23.40 -0.90 -5.47
N SER A 142 -22.98 -1.77 -6.40
CA SER A 142 -21.94 -2.77 -6.16
C SER A 142 -20.56 -2.18 -5.84
N TYR A 143 -20.36 -0.89 -6.09
CA TYR A 143 -19.10 -0.18 -5.88
C TYR A 143 -19.15 0.88 -4.78
N VAL A 144 -20.21 0.89 -3.98
CA VAL A 144 -20.32 1.72 -2.78
C VAL A 144 -19.71 0.96 -1.60
N VAL A 145 -18.67 1.54 -1.01
CA VAL A 145 -18.07 1.06 0.24
C VAL A 145 -18.79 1.72 1.41
N ARG A 146 -19.03 0.94 2.46
CA ARG A 146 -19.71 1.38 3.69
C ARG A 146 -18.84 1.01 4.88
N ALA A 147 -18.46 2.01 5.66
CA ALA A 147 -17.78 1.90 6.94
C ALA A 147 -18.70 2.42 8.06
N GLU A 148 -18.26 2.37 9.30
CA GLU A 148 -18.92 3.06 10.39
C GLU A 148 -18.87 4.58 10.16
N GLY A 149 -20.01 5.26 10.30
CA GLY A 149 -20.11 6.71 10.14
C GLY A 149 -20.16 7.25 8.71
N TYR A 150 -19.67 6.51 7.69
CA TYR A 150 -19.66 7.01 6.31
C TYR A 150 -19.73 5.95 5.21
N GLN A 151 -19.99 6.42 3.99
CA GLN A 151 -19.90 5.65 2.75
C GLN A 151 -19.31 6.51 1.63
N PHE A 152 -18.73 5.85 0.63
CA PHE A 152 -18.24 6.49 -0.58
C PHE A 152 -18.29 5.53 -1.77
N ALA A 153 -18.18 6.04 -2.99
CA ALA A 153 -18.10 5.22 -4.19
C ALA A 153 -16.63 5.04 -4.61
N LEU A 154 -16.22 3.82 -4.95
CA LEU A 154 -14.86 3.62 -5.45
C LEU A 154 -14.62 4.41 -6.74
N PRO A 155 -13.41 5.00 -6.89
CA PRO A 155 -12.95 5.58 -8.15
C PRO A 155 -13.17 4.63 -9.32
N SER A 156 -13.60 5.15 -10.47
CA SER A 156 -13.95 4.33 -11.63
C SER A 156 -12.78 3.44 -12.09
N TYR A 157 -11.55 3.93 -12.01
CA TYR A 157 -10.35 3.18 -12.40
C TYR A 157 -10.06 1.98 -11.48
N TRP A 158 -10.51 2.02 -10.23
CA TRP A 158 -10.30 0.97 -9.23
C TRP A 158 -11.34 -0.15 -9.30
N ARG A 159 -12.51 0.10 -9.91
CA ARG A 159 -13.62 -0.86 -9.97
C ARG A 159 -13.18 -2.17 -10.61
N GLY A 160 -13.32 -3.27 -9.86
CA GLY A 160 -12.91 -4.61 -10.27
C GLY A 160 -11.41 -4.91 -10.19
N LYS A 161 -10.57 -3.92 -9.82
CA LYS A 161 -9.11 -4.05 -9.73
C LYS A 161 -8.56 -3.99 -8.29
N VAL A 162 -9.41 -3.67 -7.31
CA VAL A 162 -9.02 -3.56 -5.91
C VAL A 162 -9.82 -4.49 -5.01
N ASP A 163 -9.21 -4.86 -3.90
CA ASP A 163 -9.89 -5.40 -2.72
C ASP A 163 -10.03 -4.27 -1.69
N VAL A 164 -11.13 -4.31 -0.92
CA VAL A 164 -11.41 -3.32 0.12
C VAL A 164 -11.57 -4.05 1.45
N VAL A 165 -10.79 -3.65 2.43
CA VAL A 165 -10.88 -4.13 3.81
C VAL A 165 -11.52 -3.02 4.63
N VAL A 166 -12.52 -3.39 5.44
CA VAL A 166 -13.23 -2.45 6.31
C VAL A 166 -13.13 -2.95 7.74
N ASP A 167 -12.61 -2.11 8.63
CA ASP A 167 -12.48 -2.32 10.07
C ASP A 167 -13.11 -1.14 10.79
N GLU A 168 -14.33 -1.31 11.30
CA GLU A 168 -15.12 -0.20 11.88
C GLU A 168 -15.23 1.01 10.93
N ASP A 169 -14.58 2.13 11.24
CA ASP A 169 -14.49 3.37 10.48
C ASP A 169 -13.23 3.48 9.60
N GLU A 170 -12.30 2.54 9.71
CA GLU A 170 -11.12 2.44 8.89
C GLU A 170 -11.39 1.61 7.63
N VAL A 171 -10.97 2.13 6.48
CA VAL A 171 -11.07 1.46 5.18
C VAL A 171 -9.70 1.44 4.53
N GLU A 172 -9.21 0.26 4.19
CA GLU A 172 -7.97 0.08 3.46
C GLU A 172 -8.24 -0.48 2.07
N VAL A 173 -7.57 0.09 1.07
CA VAL A 173 -7.72 -0.31 -0.33
C VAL A 173 -6.43 -0.93 -0.83
N TYR A 174 -6.53 -2.16 -1.35
CA TYR A 174 -5.39 -2.93 -1.87
C TYR A 174 -5.61 -3.28 -3.34
N PRO A 175 -4.54 -3.54 -4.11
CA PRO A 175 -4.70 -4.22 -5.39
C PRO A 175 -5.41 -5.57 -5.19
N LYS A 176 -6.22 -5.99 -6.16
CA LYS A 176 -7.00 -7.22 -6.05
C LYS A 176 -6.10 -8.45 -5.91
N GLY A 177 -6.35 -9.25 -4.88
CA GLY A 177 -5.57 -10.43 -4.51
C GLY A 177 -4.39 -10.14 -3.58
N TYR A 178 -4.19 -8.89 -3.17
CA TYR A 178 -3.07 -8.46 -2.32
C TYR A 178 -3.50 -8.07 -0.90
N ALA A 179 -4.80 -7.97 -0.64
CA ALA A 179 -5.29 -7.70 0.71
C ALA A 179 -4.73 -8.76 1.69
N PRO A 180 -4.17 -8.33 2.83
CA PRO A 180 -3.57 -9.22 3.81
C PRO A 180 -4.59 -10.24 4.36
N ALA A 181 -4.08 -11.34 4.92
CA ALA A 181 -4.94 -12.26 5.65
C ALA A 181 -5.45 -11.57 6.93
N ALA A 182 -6.63 -11.98 7.39
CA ALA A 182 -7.16 -11.44 8.65
C ALA A 182 -6.18 -11.72 9.80
N GLY A 183 -5.78 -10.66 10.53
CA GLY A 183 -4.85 -10.73 11.65
C GLY A 183 -3.37 -10.51 11.29
N ASP A 184 -3.02 -10.35 10.01
CA ASP A 184 -1.69 -9.87 9.60
C ASP A 184 -1.58 -8.35 9.77
N ASP A 185 -0.35 -7.86 9.97
CA ASP A 185 -0.06 -6.43 10.11
C ASP A 185 -0.39 -5.66 8.80
N HIS A 186 -1.17 -4.59 8.96
CA HIS A 186 -1.94 -3.92 7.91
C HIS A 186 -1.14 -3.00 6.97
N ASP A 187 0.12 -2.71 7.29
CA ASP A 187 0.86 -1.60 6.66
C ASP A 187 1.48 -1.95 5.28
N LYS A 188 1.27 -3.17 4.77
CA LYS A 188 1.97 -3.63 3.55
C LYS A 188 1.10 -3.45 2.31
N GLY A 189 1.54 -2.61 1.38
CA GLY A 189 0.97 -2.61 0.02
C GLY A 189 -0.37 -1.89 -0.14
N ALA A 190 -0.82 -1.10 0.85
CA ALA A 190 -2.05 -0.32 0.72
C ALA A 190 -1.90 0.77 -0.36
N LEU A 191 -2.93 0.97 -1.17
CA LEU A 191 -3.02 2.07 -2.15
C LEU A 191 -3.43 3.36 -1.45
N ALA A 192 -4.43 3.25 -0.58
CA ALA A 192 -5.04 4.34 0.16
C ALA A 192 -5.73 3.80 1.42
N SER A 193 -5.83 4.65 2.45
CA SER A 193 -6.74 4.45 3.58
C SER A 193 -7.77 5.58 3.66
N LEU A 194 -8.93 5.28 4.25
CA LEU A 194 -9.90 6.27 4.67
C LEU A 194 -10.25 6.03 6.13
N GLU A 195 -10.27 7.10 6.91
CA GLU A 195 -10.44 7.06 8.36
C GLU A 195 -11.38 8.20 8.80
N LEU A 196 -12.26 7.94 9.76
CA LEU A 196 -13.14 8.95 10.34
C LEU A 196 -12.47 9.52 11.60
N GLU A 197 -12.22 10.82 11.59
CA GLU A 197 -11.53 11.52 12.67
C GLU A 197 -12.43 12.56 13.33
N ASP A 198 -12.21 12.78 14.62
CA ASP A 198 -12.92 13.81 15.37
C ASP A 198 -12.45 15.22 14.96
N GLY A 199 -13.36 16.19 14.98
CA GLY A 199 -13.07 17.57 14.58
C GLY A 199 -13.44 17.84 13.12
N THR A 200 -13.25 19.09 12.70
CA THR A 200 -13.74 19.56 11.40
C THR A 200 -12.67 19.60 10.31
N GLU A 201 -11.40 19.52 10.69
CA GLU A 201 -10.24 19.68 9.82
C GLU A 201 -9.11 18.73 10.26
N PRO A 202 -8.25 18.30 9.32
CA PRO A 202 -7.12 17.43 9.60
C PRO A 202 -5.98 18.17 10.33
N ASP A 203 -5.31 17.49 11.26
CA ASP A 203 -4.20 18.04 12.04
C ASP A 203 -2.81 17.78 11.40
N VAL A 204 -2.73 16.89 10.40
CA VAL A 204 -1.48 16.47 9.75
C VAL A 204 -1.66 16.29 8.24
N ALA A 205 -0.56 16.41 7.47
CA ALA A 205 -0.56 16.27 6.01
C ALA A 205 0.27 15.08 5.48
N GLY A 206 1.11 14.47 6.32
CA GLY A 206 2.00 13.37 5.95
C GLY A 206 3.38 13.79 5.41
N ASP A 207 3.99 12.93 4.60
CA ASP A 207 5.26 13.11 3.93
C ASP A 207 5.19 12.70 2.45
N ILE A 208 6.33 12.70 1.73
CA ILE A 208 6.35 12.39 0.29
C ILE A 208 5.97 10.94 -0.03
N GLY A 209 6.13 10.01 0.91
CA GLY A 209 5.83 8.59 0.76
C GLY A 209 4.39 8.24 1.12
N ASN A 210 3.80 8.94 2.09
CA ASN A 210 2.40 8.79 2.48
C ASN A 210 1.80 10.13 2.92
N PHE A 211 0.71 10.55 2.28
CA PHE A 211 0.13 11.89 2.51
C PHE A 211 -1.39 11.88 2.51
N LEU A 212 -1.95 12.86 3.22
CA LEU A 212 -3.36 13.18 3.16
C LEU A 212 -3.66 13.84 1.81
N VAL A 213 -4.50 13.21 0.99
CA VAL A 213 -4.82 13.69 -0.36
C VAL A 213 -6.16 14.42 -0.44
N PHE A 214 -7.07 14.10 0.48
CA PHE A 214 -8.39 14.69 0.54
C PHE A 214 -8.95 14.58 1.96
N SER A 215 -9.76 15.56 2.36
CA SER A 215 -10.57 15.46 3.57
C SER A 215 -11.95 16.05 3.34
N GLN A 216 -12.95 15.54 4.04
CA GLN A 216 -14.32 16.04 3.98
C GLN A 216 -14.97 16.06 5.36
N THR A 217 -15.37 17.24 5.80
CA THR A 217 -16.11 17.42 7.05
C THR A 217 -17.50 16.78 6.97
N LEU A 218 -17.85 16.00 7.98
CA LEU A 218 -19.14 15.35 8.21
C LEU A 218 -19.68 15.75 9.60
N GLY A 219 -20.22 16.96 9.70
CA GLY A 219 -20.70 17.49 10.97
C GLY A 219 -19.57 17.84 11.93
N GLY A 220 -19.49 17.17 13.08
CA GLY A 220 -18.42 17.37 14.08
C GLY A 220 -17.20 16.48 13.89
N GLN A 221 -17.19 15.67 12.83
CA GLN A 221 -16.12 14.76 12.43
C GLN A 221 -15.72 15.09 10.99
N HIS A 222 -14.67 14.45 10.49
CA HIS A 222 -14.27 14.51 9.09
C HIS A 222 -13.68 13.17 8.65
N VAL A 223 -13.80 12.85 7.37
CA VAL A 223 -13.11 11.70 6.79
C VAL A 223 -11.83 12.18 6.15
N GLU A 224 -10.73 11.53 6.49
CA GLU A 224 -9.42 11.69 5.87
C GLU A 224 -9.23 10.62 4.80
N VAL A 225 -8.61 10.98 3.67
CA VAL A 225 -8.19 10.04 2.63
C VAL A 225 -6.67 10.13 2.50
N TRP A 226 -5.99 9.05 2.84
CA TRP A 226 -4.53 8.95 2.76
C TRP A 226 -4.11 8.14 1.54
N ALA A 227 -2.96 8.48 0.98
CA ALA A 227 -2.44 7.84 -0.21
C ALA A 227 -0.96 7.50 -0.07
N THR A 228 -0.60 6.25 -0.41
CA THR A 228 0.79 5.84 -0.51
C THR A 228 1.35 6.18 -1.90
N ASN A 229 2.49 6.85 -1.93
CA ASN A 229 3.15 7.31 -3.15
C ASN A 229 4.03 6.23 -3.79
N TRP A 230 3.39 5.16 -4.27
CA TRP A 230 4.07 4.05 -4.92
C TRP A 230 5.01 4.41 -6.09
N PRO A 231 4.70 5.35 -7.01
CA PRO A 231 5.68 5.74 -8.04
C PRO A 231 6.96 6.30 -7.42
N TRP A 232 6.85 7.14 -6.39
CA TRP A 232 8.02 7.69 -5.68
C TRP A 232 8.77 6.62 -4.89
N LEU A 233 8.07 5.74 -4.14
CA LEU A 233 8.72 4.67 -3.37
C LEU A 233 9.53 3.73 -4.27
N VAL A 234 9.00 3.40 -5.44
CA VAL A 234 9.71 2.59 -6.43
C VAL A 234 10.92 3.32 -6.99
N ALA A 235 10.76 4.60 -7.36
CA ALA A 235 11.82 5.38 -8.00
C ALA A 235 12.96 5.77 -7.03
N SER A 236 12.65 5.96 -5.75
CA SER A 236 13.60 6.25 -4.67
C SER A 236 14.31 5.01 -4.12
N GLY A 237 13.81 3.81 -4.47
CA GLY A 237 14.32 2.54 -3.94
C GLY A 237 13.80 2.17 -2.55
N ASN A 238 12.89 2.96 -1.99
CA ASN A 238 12.33 2.76 -0.65
C ASN A 238 11.14 1.78 -0.61
N ALA A 239 10.66 1.28 -1.75
CA ALA A 239 9.56 0.32 -1.80
C ALA A 239 9.80 -0.96 -0.97
N GLY A 240 11.07 -1.35 -0.76
CA GLY A 240 11.41 -2.50 0.08
C GLY A 240 11.08 -2.29 1.56
N ASP A 241 11.04 -1.05 2.03
CA ASP A 241 10.77 -0.71 3.44
C ASP A 241 9.30 -0.95 3.81
N THR A 242 8.41 -1.03 2.82
CA THR A 242 6.99 -1.36 3.01
C THR A 242 6.75 -2.88 3.04
N GLY A 243 7.80 -3.69 2.96
CA GLY A 243 7.70 -5.15 2.83
C GLY A 243 7.26 -5.66 1.45
N VAL A 244 6.99 -4.76 0.49
CA VAL A 244 6.63 -5.12 -0.88
C VAL A 244 7.89 -5.27 -1.71
N SER A 245 8.11 -6.45 -2.29
CA SER A 245 9.33 -6.74 -3.07
C SER A 245 9.07 -7.33 -4.45
N SER A 246 7.83 -7.75 -4.74
CA SER A 246 7.49 -8.33 -6.02
C SER A 246 7.33 -7.26 -7.10
N THR A 247 8.06 -7.37 -8.22
CA THR A 247 7.91 -6.42 -9.34
C THR A 247 6.49 -6.43 -9.92
N SER A 248 5.79 -7.57 -9.93
CA SER A 248 4.40 -7.60 -10.42
C SER A 248 3.45 -6.85 -9.50
N GLU A 249 3.72 -6.87 -8.19
CA GLU A 249 2.98 -6.12 -7.19
C GLU A 249 3.25 -4.63 -7.31
N LEU A 250 4.51 -4.22 -7.40
CA LEU A 250 4.90 -2.83 -7.61
C LEU A 250 4.34 -2.26 -8.92
N ARG A 251 4.20 -3.09 -9.97
CA ARG A 251 3.49 -2.70 -11.21
C ARG A 251 2.02 -2.37 -10.97
N ALA A 252 1.31 -3.20 -10.23
CA ALA A 252 -0.09 -2.96 -9.90
C ALA A 252 -0.23 -1.72 -9.00
N LEU A 253 0.65 -1.56 -8.02
CA LEU A 253 0.64 -0.44 -7.09
C LEU A 253 0.89 0.90 -7.79
N VAL A 254 1.87 0.99 -8.68
CA VAL A 254 2.13 2.20 -9.47
C VAL A 254 0.98 2.52 -10.42
N ASP A 255 0.44 1.52 -11.13
CA ASP A 255 -0.71 1.72 -12.04
C ASP A 255 -1.94 2.25 -11.27
N LEU A 256 -2.32 1.58 -10.19
CA LEU A 256 -3.56 1.89 -9.47
C LEU A 256 -3.47 3.18 -8.66
N SER A 257 -2.31 3.46 -8.04
CA SER A 257 -2.12 4.71 -7.29
C SER A 257 -2.09 5.94 -8.18
N THR A 258 -1.74 5.81 -9.46
CA THR A 258 -1.63 6.92 -10.42
C THR A 258 -2.76 6.98 -11.45
N GLY A 259 -3.79 6.13 -11.30
CA GLY A 259 -4.89 6.04 -12.26
C GLY A 259 -4.45 5.62 -13.68
N GLY A 260 -3.34 4.89 -13.79
CA GLY A 260 -2.74 4.45 -15.05
C GLY A 260 -1.92 5.51 -15.79
N SER A 261 -1.67 6.67 -15.19
CA SER A 261 -0.85 7.72 -15.81
C SER A 261 0.65 7.38 -15.81
N LEU A 262 1.09 6.48 -14.93
CA LEU A 262 2.44 5.94 -14.92
C LEU A 262 2.45 4.41 -14.91
N THR A 263 3.42 3.85 -15.61
CA THR A 263 3.84 2.46 -15.41
C THR A 263 5.02 2.41 -14.42
N TYR A 264 5.24 1.25 -13.80
CA TYR A 264 6.44 1.00 -12.98
C TYR A 264 7.74 1.34 -13.72
N ASP A 265 7.87 0.88 -14.97
CA ASP A 265 9.09 1.10 -15.76
C ASP A 265 9.29 2.59 -16.10
N ASP A 266 8.20 3.34 -16.30
CA ASP A 266 8.26 4.79 -16.47
C ASP A 266 8.70 5.51 -15.19
N ALA A 267 8.15 5.11 -14.04
CA ALA A 267 8.52 5.69 -12.74
C ALA A 267 10.01 5.47 -12.43
N VAL A 268 10.51 4.24 -12.60
CA VAL A 268 11.94 3.91 -12.42
C VAL A 268 12.82 4.69 -13.40
N ARG A 269 12.42 4.79 -14.68
CA ARG A 269 13.21 5.48 -15.71
C ARG A 269 13.28 6.99 -15.47
N ARG A 270 12.18 7.59 -15.03
CA ARG A 270 12.07 9.04 -14.76
C ARG A 270 12.82 9.43 -13.48
N GLY A 271 12.77 8.57 -12.46
CA GLY A 271 13.41 8.80 -11.17
C GLY A 271 12.57 9.67 -10.24
N GLU A 272 12.95 9.69 -8.97
CA GLU A 272 12.20 10.33 -7.87
C GLU A 272 12.04 11.85 -8.00
N GLY A 273 12.91 12.52 -8.76
CA GLY A 273 12.88 13.97 -8.97
C GLY A 273 11.97 14.44 -10.10
N ASP A 274 11.30 13.54 -10.81
CA ASP A 274 10.31 13.89 -11.85
C ASP A 274 8.95 14.18 -11.18
N ASP A 275 8.34 15.32 -11.50
CA ASP A 275 7.06 15.74 -10.92
C ASP A 275 5.93 14.71 -11.12
N LEU A 276 5.93 13.98 -12.25
CA LEU A 276 4.92 12.93 -12.48
C LEU A 276 5.12 11.75 -11.52
N VAL A 277 6.36 11.48 -11.10
CA VAL A 277 6.68 10.43 -10.13
C VAL A 277 6.37 10.90 -8.72
N GLY A 278 6.83 12.09 -8.34
CA GLY A 278 6.62 12.64 -7.00
C GLY A 278 5.17 12.98 -6.69
N MET A 279 4.39 13.43 -7.67
CA MET A 279 2.99 13.87 -7.48
C MET A 279 1.97 12.95 -8.14
N GLY A 280 2.39 11.84 -8.78
CA GLY A 280 1.50 10.98 -9.57
C GLY A 280 0.29 10.46 -8.80
N ALA A 281 0.52 9.98 -7.57
CA ALA A 281 -0.56 9.49 -6.72
C ALA A 281 -1.49 10.61 -6.24
N HIS A 282 -0.90 11.74 -5.83
CA HIS A 282 -1.66 12.91 -5.39
C HIS A 282 -2.55 13.45 -6.52
N ASN A 283 -1.99 13.64 -7.72
CA ASN A 283 -2.70 14.20 -8.86
C ASN A 283 -3.90 13.35 -9.28
N TYR A 284 -3.79 12.02 -9.18
CA TYR A 284 -4.91 11.14 -9.46
C TYR A 284 -5.98 11.21 -8.36
N LEU A 285 -5.61 11.01 -7.09
CA LEU A 285 -6.58 10.86 -6.01
C LEU A 285 -7.22 12.17 -5.54
N SER A 286 -6.53 13.31 -5.67
CA SER A 286 -7.12 14.64 -5.41
C SER A 286 -8.17 15.03 -6.47
N ALA A 287 -8.10 14.45 -7.67
CA ALA A 287 -9.09 14.66 -8.73
C ALA A 287 -10.30 13.72 -8.63
N VAL A 288 -10.28 12.74 -7.73
CA VAL A 288 -11.41 11.84 -7.49
C VAL A 288 -12.55 12.61 -6.81
N PRO A 289 -13.79 12.55 -7.35
CA PRO A 289 -14.95 13.08 -6.66
C PRO A 289 -15.42 12.08 -5.59
N TRP A 290 -14.80 12.12 -4.40
CA TRP A 290 -15.04 11.13 -3.35
C TRP A 290 -16.51 11.04 -2.88
N ASP A 291 -17.28 12.13 -2.97
CA ASP A 291 -18.73 12.20 -2.62
C ASP A 291 -19.07 11.42 -1.34
N ILE A 292 -18.28 11.68 -0.28
CA ILE A 292 -18.39 10.96 0.99
C ILE A 292 -19.67 11.38 1.68
N LYS A 293 -20.47 10.39 2.11
CA LYS A 293 -21.77 10.62 2.76
C LYS A 293 -21.76 10.01 4.14
N ALA A 294 -22.30 10.73 5.12
CA ALA A 294 -22.52 10.20 6.44
C ALA A 294 -23.52 9.02 6.41
N VAL A 295 -23.30 8.02 7.27
CA VAL A 295 -24.15 6.84 7.44
C VAL A 295 -24.32 6.57 8.93
N GLY A 296 -25.56 6.44 9.42
CA GLY A 296 -25.85 6.12 10.82
C GLY A 296 -26.90 7.04 11.44
N ALA A 297 -27.21 6.80 12.73
CA ALA A 297 -28.27 7.49 13.46
C ALA A 297 -27.87 8.95 13.76
N GLY A 298 -28.20 9.85 12.84
CA GLY A 298 -27.89 11.28 12.90
C GLY A 298 -27.73 11.95 11.53
N ALA A 299 -27.66 11.17 10.44
CA ALA A 299 -27.74 11.65 9.05
C ALA A 299 -29.16 12.07 8.65
#